data_AF-A0A535HID7-F1
#
_entry.id   AF-A0A535HID7-F1
#
_cell.length_a   1.000
_cell.length_b   1.000
_cell.length_c   1.000
_cell.angle_alpha   90.00
_cell.angle_beta   90.00
_cell.angle_gamma   90.00
#
_symmetry.space_group_name_H-M   'P 1'
#
loop_
_entity.id
_entity.type
_entity.pdbx_description
1 polymer ?
#
loop_
_entity_poly.entity_id
_entity_poly.type
_entity_poly.pdbx_seq_one_letter_code
_entity_poly.pdbx_strand_id
1 'polypeptide(L)'
;MSFEEHVPNEHLRRARHRKGWTQCTLAEMLDTDFETVSRWERGISVPSAYFREKLCTILDKSAEELGLILDLKEPLIPSASSYVFLSSSYADAESKFIARLKVSFQARGIIILSARSIKRQGAENKRKALQEAIRAARAVLLIASPEARSSRHVQETLQIARIYRSRVCTVLIDGEDWQECVPKDSGEFFAMIDARKKNDDQVFDEIIVALGGDRLTRSTTEELAELLIEPRNPFKGLNADWLHEGRDEVRLQKMLSEDVTEWERRGKSRDRLYRGTQLKEVQEWARSNSPGEREIAFLRASAAQRLRSLMYAIMVVLLLLSMTSVAGWFLLHQPQSTEPTLVTTLHDGGPGSLRSSIENAPPGSTIAFAPGLRGVIMLTDGDLQFVRNLKIKGPGANVLAISSGRSYIVHVAHSASISISGLSFKDSVIKEGILSQSFVTNEGVLNLSSCAIFHNHSANGGGGGIFNDGILTLTSSTVSYN
;
A
#
# COMPACT_ATOMS: atom_id res chain seq x y z
N MET A 1 20.38 1.34 11.71
CA MET A 1 20.11 1.46 10.26
C MET A 1 20.64 0.20 9.59
N SER A 2 19.77 -0.68 9.13
CA SER A 2 20.17 -1.91 8.44
C SER A 2 20.40 -1.60 6.96
N PHE A 3 21.64 -1.72 6.51
CA PHE A 3 21.95 -1.72 5.09
C PHE A 3 21.55 -3.09 4.51
N GLU A 4 20.34 -3.18 3.95
CA GLU A 4 19.95 -4.28 3.08
C GLU A 4 20.52 -4.00 1.68
N GLU A 5 21.54 -4.75 1.29
CA GLU A 5 22.10 -4.68 -0.06
C GLU A 5 21.26 -5.54 -1.00
N HIS A 6 20.65 -4.87 -1.99
CA HIS A 6 19.71 -5.47 -2.93
C HIS A 6 20.44 -5.85 -4.22
N VAL A 7 20.21 -7.08 -4.72
CA VAL A 7 20.83 -7.55 -5.96
C VAL A 7 20.03 -7.03 -7.15
N PRO A 8 20.60 -6.22 -8.06
CA PRO A 8 19.88 -5.69 -9.21
C PRO A 8 19.31 -6.77 -10.14
N ASN A 9 18.08 -6.58 -10.62
CA ASN A 9 17.46 -7.41 -11.65
C ASN A 9 17.96 -7.00 -13.05
N GLU A 10 19.12 -7.54 -13.43
CA GLU A 10 19.75 -7.29 -14.72
C GLU A 10 18.95 -7.87 -15.90
N HIS A 11 18.06 -8.84 -15.68
CA HIS A 11 17.21 -9.41 -16.74
C HIS A 11 16.13 -8.42 -17.18
N LEU A 12 15.40 -7.84 -16.22
CA LEU A 12 14.42 -6.79 -16.47
C LEU A 12 15.08 -5.56 -17.11
N ARG A 13 16.23 -5.14 -16.58
CA ARG A 13 17.01 -4.01 -17.10
C ARG A 13 17.41 -4.22 -18.56
N ARG A 14 17.97 -5.39 -18.90
CA ARG A 14 18.35 -5.72 -20.29
C ARG A 14 17.14 -5.79 -21.22
N ALA A 15 16.02 -6.37 -20.78
CA ALA A 15 14.80 -6.43 -21.58
C ALA A 15 14.30 -5.04 -21.95
N ARG A 16 14.27 -4.11 -20.99
CA ARG A 16 13.93 -2.69 -21.23
C ARG A 16 14.90 -2.03 -22.21
N HIS A 17 16.21 -2.20 -22.00
CA HIS A 17 17.22 -1.59 -22.88
C HIS A 17 17.16 -2.13 -24.32
N ARG A 18 16.81 -3.40 -24.53
CA ARG A 18 16.62 -3.96 -25.89
C ARG A 18 15.45 -3.35 -26.64
N LYS A 19 14.43 -2.84 -25.94
CA LYS A 19 13.33 -2.08 -26.54
C LYS A 19 13.65 -0.59 -26.71
N GLY A 20 14.84 -0.13 -26.27
CA GLY A 20 15.26 1.26 -26.35
C GLY A 20 14.58 2.18 -25.32
N TRP A 21 13.97 1.63 -24.27
CA TRP A 21 13.14 2.39 -23.35
C TRP A 21 13.88 2.90 -22.13
N THR A 22 13.50 4.08 -21.65
CA THR A 22 13.91 4.58 -20.34
C THR A 22 13.06 3.95 -19.23
N GLN A 23 13.51 4.02 -17.98
CA GLN A 23 12.71 3.56 -16.83
C GLN A 23 11.38 4.33 -16.74
N CYS A 24 11.36 5.63 -17.07
CA CYS A 24 10.13 6.43 -17.13
C CYS A 24 9.17 5.93 -18.21
N THR A 25 9.68 5.64 -19.40
CA THR A 25 8.87 5.10 -20.51
C THR A 25 8.23 3.77 -20.12
N LEU A 26 8.98 2.87 -19.48
CA LEU A 26 8.44 1.59 -18.98
C LEU A 26 7.39 1.82 -17.87
N ALA A 27 7.60 2.81 -17.00
CA ALA A 27 6.66 3.15 -15.95
C ALA A 27 5.33 3.69 -16.53
N GLU A 28 5.38 4.57 -17.52
CA GLU A 28 4.22 5.08 -18.25
C GLU A 28 3.42 3.95 -18.93
N MET A 29 4.10 3.00 -19.58
CA MET A 29 3.43 1.85 -20.21
C MET A 29 2.79 0.89 -19.20
N LEU A 30 3.32 0.82 -17.98
CA LEU A 30 2.80 -0.04 -16.91
C LEU A 30 1.72 0.65 -16.06
N ASP A 31 1.50 1.95 -16.27
CA ASP A 31 0.67 2.82 -15.42
C ASP A 31 1.17 2.82 -13.96
N THR A 32 2.46 3.10 -13.78
CA THR A 32 3.14 3.15 -12.48
C THR A 32 4.17 4.28 -12.45
N ASP A 33 4.77 4.53 -11.28
CA ASP A 33 5.86 5.50 -11.14
C ASP A 33 7.25 4.93 -11.50
N PHE A 34 8.16 5.84 -11.85
CA PHE A 34 9.56 5.56 -12.15
C PHE A 34 10.27 4.86 -10.96
N GLU A 35 9.97 5.28 -9.73
CA GLU A 35 10.61 4.77 -8.52
C GLU A 35 10.33 3.28 -8.31
N THR A 36 9.15 2.82 -8.68
CA THR A 36 8.71 1.42 -8.59
C THR A 36 9.48 0.56 -9.59
N VAL A 37 9.61 1.02 -10.84
CA VAL A 37 10.46 0.34 -11.84
C VAL A 37 11.92 0.33 -11.41
N SER A 38 12.43 1.45 -10.88
CA SER A 38 13.78 1.56 -10.32
C SER A 38 14.00 0.60 -9.15
N ARG A 39 13.02 0.41 -8.27
CA ARG A 39 13.08 -0.56 -7.16
C ARG A 39 13.09 -2.00 -7.67
N TRP A 40 12.34 -2.32 -8.73
CA TRP A 40 12.37 -3.66 -9.33
C TRP A 40 13.71 -3.95 -10.01
N GLU A 41 14.25 -2.99 -10.78
CA GLU A 41 15.55 -3.13 -11.42
C GLU A 41 16.72 -3.17 -10.42
N ARG A 42 16.59 -2.50 -9.27
CA ARG A 42 17.57 -2.58 -8.17
C ARG A 42 17.37 -3.79 -7.26
N GLY A 43 16.33 -4.60 -7.48
CA GLY A 43 16.01 -5.77 -6.64
C GLY A 43 15.56 -5.41 -5.23
N ILE A 44 15.10 -4.18 -5.01
CA ILE A 44 14.55 -3.69 -3.74
C ILE A 44 13.17 -4.31 -3.47
N SER A 45 12.40 -4.51 -4.53
CA SER A 45 11.10 -5.16 -4.44
C SER A 45 10.87 -6.04 -5.67
N VAL A 46 9.97 -7.00 -5.54
CA VAL A 46 9.53 -7.84 -6.66
C VAL A 46 8.16 -7.34 -7.10
N PRO A 47 7.87 -7.22 -8.42
CA PRO A 47 6.55 -6.79 -8.88
C PRO A 47 5.45 -7.74 -8.42
N SER A 48 4.27 -7.20 -8.14
CA SER A 48 3.08 -7.99 -7.80
C SER A 48 2.64 -8.86 -8.98
N ALA A 49 1.76 -9.85 -8.75
CA ALA A 49 1.23 -10.70 -9.82
C ALA A 49 0.66 -9.89 -11.02
N TYR A 50 -0.09 -8.83 -10.74
CA TYR A 50 -0.63 -7.91 -11.74
C TYR A 50 0.45 -7.24 -12.59
N PHE A 51 1.50 -6.70 -11.96
CA PHE A 51 2.59 -6.05 -12.68
C PHE A 51 3.48 -7.05 -13.41
N ARG A 52 3.65 -8.27 -12.89
CA ARG A 52 4.37 -9.34 -13.60
C ARG A 52 3.68 -9.71 -14.90
N GLU A 53 2.36 -9.88 -14.88
CA GLU A 53 1.57 -10.18 -16.08
C GLU A 53 1.72 -9.06 -17.13
N LYS A 54 1.50 -7.80 -16.73
CA LYS A 54 1.71 -6.66 -17.63
C LYS A 54 3.13 -6.54 -18.17
N LEU A 55 4.15 -6.74 -17.33
CA LEU A 55 5.55 -6.72 -17.74
C LEU A 55 5.84 -7.78 -18.80
N CYS A 56 5.29 -8.97 -18.63
CA CYS A 56 5.43 -10.04 -19.61
C CYS A 56 4.78 -9.67 -20.94
N THR A 57 3.58 -9.08 -20.90
CA THR A 57 2.86 -8.62 -22.11
C THR A 57 3.62 -7.51 -22.85
N ILE A 58 4.12 -6.49 -22.13
CA ILE A 58 4.73 -5.30 -22.74
C ILE A 58 6.14 -5.60 -23.27
N LEU A 59 6.92 -6.38 -22.54
CA LEU A 59 8.29 -6.74 -22.94
C LEU A 59 8.33 -7.93 -23.89
N ASP A 60 7.21 -8.63 -24.08
CA ASP A 60 7.06 -9.85 -24.88
C ASP A 60 8.04 -10.93 -24.42
N LYS A 61 8.02 -11.19 -23.11
CA LYS A 61 8.93 -12.09 -22.39
C LYS A 61 8.19 -12.80 -21.29
N SER A 62 8.62 -14.01 -20.95
CA SER A 62 8.06 -14.69 -19.78
C SER A 62 8.57 -14.08 -18.48
N ALA A 63 7.89 -14.35 -17.36
CA ALA A 63 8.31 -13.85 -16.06
C ALA A 63 9.70 -14.40 -15.66
N GLU A 64 10.06 -15.57 -16.17
CA GLU A 64 11.35 -16.22 -16.02
C GLU A 64 12.44 -15.49 -16.79
N GLU A 65 12.19 -15.15 -18.06
CA GLU A 65 13.14 -14.41 -18.89
C GLU A 65 13.42 -13.00 -18.37
N LEU A 66 12.45 -12.41 -17.66
CA LEU A 66 12.55 -11.11 -17.01
C LEU A 66 13.15 -11.19 -15.59
N GLY A 67 13.53 -12.39 -15.11
CA GLY A 67 14.06 -12.58 -13.76
C GLY A 67 13.06 -12.27 -12.64
N LEU A 68 11.76 -12.32 -12.95
CA LEU A 68 10.64 -12.09 -12.02
C LEU A 68 10.17 -13.37 -11.32
N ILE A 69 10.51 -14.52 -11.91
CA ILE A 69 10.37 -15.88 -11.39
C ILE A 69 11.70 -16.57 -11.72
N LEU A 70 12.33 -17.27 -10.77
CA LEU A 70 13.48 -18.11 -11.11
C LEU A 70 12.95 -19.43 -11.66
N ASP A 71 13.35 -19.76 -12.89
CA ASP A 71 13.04 -21.04 -13.51
C ASP A 71 13.71 -22.16 -12.69
N LEU A 72 12.86 -22.91 -12.01
CA LEU A 72 13.17 -24.18 -11.40
C LEU A 72 13.36 -25.22 -12.51
N LYS A 73 14.56 -25.25 -13.10
CA LYS A 73 15.21 -26.54 -13.43
C LYS A 73 15.76 -27.24 -12.17
N GLU A 74 15.38 -26.76 -10.99
CA GLU A 74 15.50 -27.48 -9.73
C GLU A 74 14.18 -28.22 -9.50
N PRO A 75 14.12 -29.55 -9.67
CA PRO A 75 12.92 -30.28 -9.31
C PRO A 75 12.56 -29.97 -7.86
N LEU A 76 11.28 -29.64 -7.66
CA LEU A 76 10.50 -29.89 -6.45
C LEU A 76 11.20 -30.96 -5.64
N ILE A 77 11.64 -30.62 -4.41
CA ILE A 77 12.27 -31.50 -3.42
C ILE A 77 12.04 -32.96 -3.82
N PRO A 78 12.98 -33.61 -4.54
CA PRO A 78 12.77 -34.99 -4.90
C PRO A 78 12.79 -35.71 -3.57
N SER A 79 11.76 -36.49 -3.31
CA SER A 79 11.55 -37.28 -2.09
C SER A 79 12.65 -38.35 -1.85
N ALA A 80 13.82 -38.20 -2.46
CA ALA A 80 15.00 -39.06 -2.35
C ALA A 80 16.36 -38.38 -2.67
N SER A 81 16.46 -37.06 -2.89
CA SER A 81 17.76 -36.40 -3.16
C SER A 81 18.40 -35.86 -1.88
N SER A 82 19.57 -36.38 -1.49
CA SER A 82 20.34 -35.86 -0.36
C SER A 82 20.78 -34.41 -0.62
N TYR A 83 20.29 -33.47 0.18
CA TYR A 83 20.75 -32.08 0.15
C TYR A 83 21.38 -31.69 1.49
N VAL A 84 22.29 -30.71 1.44
CA VAL A 84 23.02 -30.18 2.60
C VAL A 84 22.58 -28.74 2.85
N PHE A 85 22.38 -28.38 4.11
CA PHE A 85 22.03 -27.02 4.49
C PHE A 85 23.29 -26.21 4.84
N LEU A 86 23.60 -25.20 4.05
CA LEU A 86 24.73 -24.30 4.27
C LEU A 86 24.36 -23.20 5.27
N SER A 87 25.10 -23.15 6.38
CA SER A 87 25.04 -22.12 7.41
C SER A 87 26.33 -21.31 7.39
N SER A 88 26.29 -20.09 6.87
CA SER A 88 27.44 -19.17 6.82
C SER A 88 27.01 -17.74 7.19
N SER A 89 27.96 -16.88 7.58
CA SER A 89 27.65 -15.45 7.66
C SER A 89 27.41 -14.87 6.26
N TYR A 90 26.90 -13.63 6.22
CA TYR A 90 26.72 -12.92 4.95
C TYR A 90 28.04 -12.60 4.27
N ALA A 91 29.09 -12.30 5.03
CA ALA A 91 30.43 -12.03 4.52
C ALA A 91 31.07 -13.29 3.91
N ASP A 92 30.91 -14.44 4.59
CA ASP A 92 31.52 -15.71 4.15
C ASP A 92 30.85 -16.31 2.90
N ALA A 93 29.57 -15.98 2.67
CA ALA A 93 28.77 -16.56 1.59
C ALA A 93 29.30 -16.25 0.19
N GLU A 94 30.07 -15.15 0.06
CA GLU A 94 30.73 -14.69 -1.17
C GLU A 94 32.22 -15.05 -1.22
N SER A 95 32.74 -15.80 -0.25
CA SER A 95 34.13 -16.24 -0.26
C SER A 95 34.41 -17.13 -1.48
N LYS A 96 35.63 -17.01 -2.04
CA LYS A 96 36.08 -17.82 -3.19
C LYS A 96 35.98 -19.32 -2.89
N PHE A 97 36.24 -19.71 -1.64
CA PHE A 97 36.09 -21.07 -1.16
C PHE A 97 34.64 -21.57 -1.31
N ILE A 98 33.65 -20.83 -0.82
CA ILE A 98 32.23 -21.24 -0.91
C ILE A 98 31.72 -21.28 -2.35
N ALA A 99 32.17 -20.36 -3.21
CA ALA A 99 31.83 -20.39 -4.63
C ALA A 99 32.33 -21.68 -5.30
N ARG A 100 33.59 -22.07 -5.06
CA ARG A 100 34.16 -23.33 -5.57
C ARG A 100 33.49 -24.55 -4.96
N LEU A 101 33.23 -24.52 -3.66
CA LEU A 101 32.54 -25.58 -2.94
C LEU A 101 31.18 -25.86 -3.57
N LYS A 102 30.37 -24.82 -3.84
CA LYS A 102 29.08 -24.97 -4.52
C LYS A 102 29.19 -25.64 -5.89
N VAL A 103 30.18 -25.26 -6.69
CA VAL A 103 30.44 -25.88 -8.00
C VAL A 103 30.79 -27.36 -7.84
N SER A 104 31.65 -27.72 -6.88
CA SER A 104 32.05 -29.11 -6.62
C SER A 104 30.89 -29.98 -6.11
N PHE A 105 30.03 -29.43 -5.24
CA PHE A 105 28.82 -30.13 -4.76
C PHE A 105 27.82 -30.36 -5.90
N GLN A 106 27.61 -29.34 -6.74
CA GLN A 106 26.73 -29.42 -7.91
C GLN A 106 27.24 -30.45 -8.93
N ALA A 107 28.55 -30.50 -9.17
CA ALA A 107 29.16 -31.48 -10.08
C ALA A 107 28.95 -32.94 -9.62
N ARG A 108 28.80 -33.18 -8.31
CA ARG A 108 28.51 -34.51 -7.74
C ARG A 108 27.01 -34.74 -7.44
N GLY A 109 26.12 -33.86 -7.93
CA GLY A 109 24.67 -34.02 -7.81
C GLY A 109 24.11 -33.79 -6.39
N ILE A 110 24.86 -33.15 -5.51
CA ILE A 110 24.41 -32.81 -4.15
C ILE A 110 23.89 -31.38 -4.15
N ILE A 111 22.64 -31.21 -3.71
CA ILE A 111 21.99 -29.89 -3.66
C ILE A 111 22.41 -29.17 -2.38
N ILE A 112 22.77 -27.89 -2.49
CA ILE A 112 23.03 -27.02 -1.33
C ILE A 112 21.88 -26.03 -1.17
N LEU A 113 21.21 -26.09 -0.02
CA LEU A 113 20.25 -25.07 0.40
C LEU A 113 20.88 -24.11 1.40
N SER A 114 20.47 -22.85 1.36
CA SER A 114 20.84 -21.84 2.36
C SER A 114 19.62 -21.01 2.71
N ALA A 115 19.61 -20.32 3.84
CA ALA A 115 18.47 -19.46 4.14
C ALA A 115 18.33 -18.28 3.17
N ARG A 116 19.41 -17.89 2.49
CA ARG A 116 19.34 -16.92 1.39
C ARG A 116 18.50 -17.47 0.23
N SER A 117 18.69 -18.74 -0.12
CA SER A 117 17.89 -19.44 -1.14
C SER A 117 16.41 -19.49 -0.73
N ILE A 118 16.12 -19.75 0.55
CA ILE A 118 14.74 -19.81 1.07
C ILE A 118 14.07 -18.43 1.11
N LYS A 119 14.81 -17.37 1.50
CA LYS A 119 14.27 -15.99 1.53
C LYS A 119 13.87 -15.50 0.14
N ARG A 120 14.53 -15.97 -0.93
CA ARG A 120 14.21 -15.62 -2.33
C ARG A 120 12.96 -16.32 -2.86
N GLN A 121 12.55 -17.45 -2.27
CA GLN A 121 11.40 -18.25 -2.74
C GLN A 121 10.02 -17.70 -2.34
N GLY A 122 9.94 -16.55 -1.65
CA GLY A 122 8.66 -15.89 -1.38
C GLY A 122 7.69 -16.67 -0.48
N ALA A 123 8.18 -17.63 0.31
CA ALA A 123 7.33 -18.43 1.20
C ALA A 123 6.54 -17.53 2.18
N GLU A 124 5.22 -17.70 2.24
CA GLU A 124 4.31 -16.95 3.13
C GLU A 124 4.73 -17.03 4.61
N ASN A 125 5.36 -18.15 5.01
CA ASN A 125 5.91 -18.33 6.36
C ASN A 125 7.38 -18.78 6.33
N LYS A 126 8.27 -17.79 6.16
CA LYS A 126 9.74 -17.95 6.03
C LYS A 126 10.37 -18.79 7.14
N ARG A 127 9.86 -18.68 8.38
CA ARG A 127 10.38 -19.42 9.54
C ARG A 127 10.07 -20.91 9.45
N LYS A 128 8.85 -21.26 9.02
CA LYS A 128 8.42 -22.65 8.84
C LYS A 128 9.20 -23.33 7.72
N ALA A 129 9.38 -22.64 6.58
CA ALA A 129 10.17 -23.14 5.47
C ALA A 129 11.64 -23.37 5.86
N LEU A 130 12.23 -22.48 6.66
CA LEU A 130 13.58 -22.65 7.19
C LEU A 130 13.68 -23.88 8.12
N GLN A 131 12.71 -24.08 9.00
CA GLN A 131 12.66 -25.24 9.89
C GLN A 131 12.54 -26.56 9.12
N GLU A 132 11.64 -26.63 8.14
CA GLU A 132 11.45 -27.81 7.29
C GLU A 132 12.70 -28.11 6.47
N ALA A 133 13.35 -27.08 5.91
CA ALA A 133 14.57 -27.25 5.14
C ALA A 133 15.74 -27.79 5.99
N ILE A 134 15.93 -27.29 7.21
CA ILE A 134 16.99 -27.77 8.12
C ILE A 134 16.66 -29.19 8.62
N ARG A 135 15.39 -29.48 8.89
CA ARG A 135 14.92 -30.81 9.34
C ARG A 135 15.14 -31.88 8.28
N ALA A 136 14.86 -31.59 7.01
CA ALA A 136 14.99 -32.56 5.92
C ALA A 136 16.40 -32.59 5.29
N ALA A 137 17.32 -31.71 5.72
CA ALA A 137 18.70 -31.72 5.28
C ALA A 137 19.44 -32.95 5.82
N ARG A 138 20.30 -33.55 4.99
CA ARG A 138 21.17 -34.67 5.40
C ARG A 138 22.16 -34.24 6.50
N ALA A 139 22.64 -33.02 6.40
CA ALA A 139 23.49 -32.37 7.39
C ALA A 139 23.42 -30.85 7.23
N VAL A 140 23.82 -30.14 8.28
CA VAL A 140 24.08 -28.71 8.29
C VAL A 140 25.59 -28.49 8.16
N LEU A 141 26.01 -27.81 7.10
CA LEU A 141 27.39 -27.41 6.87
C LEU A 141 27.60 -26.00 7.44
N LEU A 142 28.22 -25.91 8.62
CA LEU A 142 28.58 -24.66 9.27
C LEU A 142 29.94 -24.16 8.74
N ILE A 143 29.94 -22.96 8.17
CA ILE A 143 31.16 -22.25 7.81
C ILE A 143 31.58 -21.40 9.00
N ALA A 144 32.70 -21.74 9.62
CA ALA A 144 33.25 -21.07 10.78
C ALA A 144 34.28 -20.02 10.36
N SER A 145 34.08 -18.82 10.86
CA SER A 145 34.92 -17.62 10.74
C SER A 145 34.60 -16.69 11.92
N PRO A 146 35.42 -15.68 12.22
CA PRO A 146 35.11 -14.67 13.25
C PRO A 146 33.72 -14.02 13.05
N GLU A 147 33.31 -13.82 11.80
CA GLU A 147 32.02 -13.27 11.40
C GLU A 147 30.87 -14.24 11.64
N ALA A 148 31.09 -15.55 11.46
CA ALA A 148 30.09 -16.58 11.70
C ALA A 148 29.66 -16.64 13.18
N ARG A 149 30.58 -16.38 14.13
CA ARG A 149 30.30 -16.39 15.57
C ARG A 149 29.28 -15.32 15.98
N SER A 150 29.38 -14.12 15.40
CA SER A 150 28.50 -12.98 15.70
C SER A 150 27.24 -12.94 14.81
N SER A 151 27.17 -13.81 13.79
CA SER A 151 26.05 -13.85 12.86
C SER A 151 24.77 -14.41 13.48
N ARG A 152 23.76 -13.55 13.62
CA ARG A 152 22.40 -13.93 14.08
C ARG A 152 21.79 -15.05 13.22
N HIS A 153 22.08 -15.05 11.92
CA HIS A 153 21.54 -16.03 11.00
C HIS A 153 22.13 -17.43 11.22
N VAL A 154 23.43 -17.49 11.52
CA VAL A 154 24.13 -18.73 11.88
C VAL A 154 23.59 -19.25 13.21
N GLN A 155 23.41 -18.38 14.21
CA GLN A 155 22.85 -18.76 15.51
C GLN A 155 21.43 -19.33 15.40
N GLU A 156 20.55 -18.69 14.63
CA GLU A 156 19.18 -19.18 14.38
C GLU A 156 19.17 -20.56 13.70
N THR A 157 20.04 -20.76 12.70
CA THR A 157 20.18 -22.04 12.00
C THR A 157 20.64 -23.15 12.94
N LEU A 158 21.65 -22.88 13.78
CA LEU A 158 22.18 -23.85 14.74
C LEU A 158 21.17 -24.17 15.86
N GLN A 159 20.39 -23.19 16.30
CA GLN A 159 19.31 -23.41 17.26
C GLN A 159 18.27 -24.38 16.69
N ILE A 160 17.87 -24.20 15.43
CA ILE A 160 16.93 -25.09 14.74
C ILE A 160 17.56 -26.49 14.54
N ALA A 161 18.82 -26.55 14.10
CA ALA A 161 19.55 -27.80 13.93
C ALA A 161 19.61 -28.60 15.25
N ARG A 162 19.81 -27.92 16.38
CA ARG A 162 19.82 -28.52 17.71
C ARG A 162 18.45 -29.09 18.09
N ILE A 163 17.37 -28.36 17.83
CA ILE A 163 16.00 -28.82 18.10
C ILE A 163 15.72 -30.14 17.35
N TYR A 164 16.15 -30.23 16.09
CA TYR A 164 15.93 -31.41 15.25
C TYR A 164 17.06 -32.45 15.32
N ARG A 165 18.08 -32.25 16.17
CA ARG A 165 19.29 -33.08 16.27
C ARG A 165 19.96 -33.34 14.90
N SER A 166 19.96 -32.34 14.03
CA SER A 166 20.60 -32.41 12.71
C SER A 166 22.12 -32.54 12.87
N ARG A 167 22.77 -33.34 12.02
CA ARG A 167 24.24 -33.48 12.01
C ARG A 167 24.89 -32.18 11.54
N VAL A 168 25.74 -31.58 12.37
CA VAL A 168 26.48 -30.35 12.01
C VAL A 168 27.92 -30.69 11.66
N CYS A 169 28.32 -30.38 10.43
CA CYS A 169 29.71 -30.45 9.96
C CYS A 169 30.27 -29.03 9.90
N THR A 170 31.35 -28.77 10.63
CA THR A 170 31.94 -27.43 10.75
C THR A 170 33.21 -27.34 9.93
N VAL A 171 33.31 -26.32 9.07
CA VAL A 171 34.45 -26.04 8.20
C VAL A 171 35.01 -24.67 8.57
N LEU A 172 36.23 -24.65 9.09
CA LEU A 172 36.93 -23.42 9.46
C LEU A 172 37.63 -22.84 8.24
N ILE A 173 37.22 -21.64 7.81
CA ILE A 173 37.76 -20.97 6.62
C ILE A 173 38.67 -19.79 6.96
N ASP A 174 38.50 -19.18 8.13
CA ASP A 174 39.23 -17.98 8.57
C ASP A 174 39.25 -17.86 10.11
N GLY A 175 40.09 -16.99 10.66
CA GLY A 175 40.35 -16.78 12.10
C GLY A 175 41.51 -17.63 12.64
N GLU A 176 41.98 -17.41 13.87
CA GLU A 176 43.14 -18.13 14.44
C GLU A 176 42.72 -19.40 15.22
N ASP A 177 41.73 -19.27 16.10
CA ASP A 177 41.22 -20.34 16.96
C ASP A 177 39.76 -20.72 16.62
N TRP A 178 39.44 -22.01 16.71
CA TRP A 178 38.09 -22.55 16.63
C TRP A 178 37.16 -21.91 17.65
N GLN A 179 37.66 -21.62 18.85
CA GLN A 179 36.88 -20.99 19.91
C GLN A 179 36.42 -19.58 19.59
N GLU A 180 37.05 -18.90 18.63
CA GLU A 180 36.70 -17.54 18.19
C GLU A 180 35.80 -17.55 16.94
N CYS A 181 35.79 -18.65 16.20
CA CYS A 181 35.09 -18.76 14.92
C CYS A 181 33.76 -19.54 15.02
N VAL A 182 33.58 -20.30 16.09
CA VAL A 182 32.41 -21.14 16.32
C VAL A 182 31.47 -20.49 17.35
N PRO A 183 30.15 -20.40 17.09
CA PRO A 183 29.18 -19.91 18.08
C PRO A 183 29.18 -20.77 19.37
N LYS A 184 29.08 -20.14 20.56
CA LYS A 184 29.22 -20.81 21.86
C LYS A 184 28.19 -21.92 22.15
N ASP A 185 27.00 -21.85 21.55
CA ASP A 185 25.86 -22.75 21.83
C ASP A 185 25.55 -23.74 20.69
N SER A 186 26.57 -24.12 19.95
CA SER A 186 26.49 -24.80 18.65
C SER A 186 26.25 -26.33 18.71
N GLY A 187 26.32 -26.94 19.89
CA GLY A 187 26.06 -28.38 20.10
C GLY A 187 27.26 -29.28 19.76
N GLU A 188 27.03 -30.60 19.74
CA GLU A 188 28.05 -31.58 19.34
C GLU A 188 28.25 -31.53 17.82
N PHE A 189 29.51 -31.31 17.40
CA PHE A 189 29.88 -31.34 15.99
C PHE A 189 30.19 -32.74 15.53
N PHE A 190 29.56 -33.16 14.44
CA PHE A 190 29.79 -34.46 13.84
C PHE A 190 31.16 -34.54 13.14
N ALA A 191 31.62 -33.43 12.56
CA ALA A 191 32.92 -33.32 11.93
C ALA A 191 33.45 -31.88 12.01
N MET A 192 34.76 -31.73 12.20
CA MET A 192 35.47 -30.44 12.24
C MET A 192 36.62 -30.47 11.24
N ILE A 193 36.56 -29.61 10.22
CA ILE A 193 37.48 -29.61 9.08
C ILE A 193 38.17 -28.24 8.98
N ASP A 194 39.50 -28.21 9.06
CA ASP A 194 40.28 -26.98 8.92
C ASP A 194 40.64 -26.74 7.45
N ALA A 195 39.90 -25.84 6.78
CA ALA A 195 40.12 -25.54 5.37
C ALA A 195 41.37 -24.68 5.12
N ARG A 196 41.93 -24.05 6.16
CA ARG A 196 43.14 -23.20 6.04
C ARG A 196 44.41 -24.02 5.78
N LYS A 197 44.43 -25.29 6.19
CA LYS A 197 45.62 -26.16 6.15
C LYS A 197 45.62 -27.14 4.98
N LYS A 198 44.58 -27.13 4.15
CA LYS A 198 44.29 -28.14 3.13
C LYS A 198 43.89 -27.44 1.84
N ASN A 199 44.14 -28.09 0.69
CA ASN A 199 43.64 -27.59 -0.59
C ASN A 199 42.11 -27.79 -0.66
N ASP A 200 41.42 -26.92 -1.40
CA ASP A 200 39.95 -26.93 -1.55
C ASP A 200 39.38 -28.33 -1.88
N ASP A 201 40.06 -29.09 -2.75
CA ASP A 201 39.63 -30.45 -3.14
C ASP A 201 39.74 -31.47 -2.00
N GLN A 202 40.79 -31.37 -1.17
CA GLN A 202 40.96 -32.24 0.01
C GLN A 202 39.91 -31.94 1.08
N VAL A 203 39.61 -30.65 1.28
CA VAL A 203 38.55 -30.20 2.18
C VAL A 203 37.20 -30.71 1.70
N PHE A 204 36.94 -30.60 0.40
CA PHE A 204 35.71 -31.11 -0.20
C PHE A 204 35.55 -32.62 -0.01
N ASP A 205 36.58 -33.42 -0.31
CA ASP A 205 36.50 -34.87 -0.14
C ASP A 205 36.30 -35.26 1.33
N GLU A 206 36.93 -34.56 2.27
CA GLU A 206 36.72 -34.78 3.71
C GLU A 206 35.30 -34.40 4.15
N ILE A 207 34.72 -33.33 3.61
CA ILE A 207 33.31 -32.99 3.82
C ILE A 207 32.42 -34.11 3.26
N ILE A 208 32.70 -34.63 2.06
CA ILE A 208 31.92 -35.72 1.47
C ILE A 208 32.04 -37.00 2.31
N VAL A 209 33.22 -37.34 2.82
CA VAL A 209 33.41 -38.49 3.73
C VAL A 209 32.63 -38.27 5.03
N ALA A 210 32.70 -37.08 5.62
CA ALA A 210 31.92 -36.73 6.82
C ALA A 210 30.40 -36.79 6.57
N LEU A 211 29.95 -36.39 5.37
CA LEU A 211 28.56 -36.50 4.95
C LEU A 211 28.16 -37.95 4.60
N GLY A 212 29.11 -38.77 4.15
CA GLY A 212 28.94 -40.14 3.62
C GLY A 212 29.16 -41.28 4.62
N GLY A 213 29.67 -40.97 5.82
CA GLY A 213 29.86 -41.95 6.90
C GLY A 213 28.56 -42.62 7.32
N ASP A 214 28.48 -43.91 6.97
CA ASP A 214 27.59 -44.99 7.41
C ASP A 214 26.27 -45.28 6.67
N ARG A 215 26.15 -45.00 5.36
CA ARG A 215 25.06 -45.58 4.53
C ARG A 215 25.41 -45.76 3.03
N LEU A 216 26.49 -46.49 2.74
CA LEU A 216 26.75 -47.04 1.39
C LEU A 216 26.89 -48.57 1.35
N THR A 217 26.56 -49.28 2.43
CA THR A 217 26.35 -50.75 2.42
C THR A 217 25.13 -51.12 3.25
N ARG A 218 23.93 -50.85 2.73
CA ARG A 218 22.75 -51.65 3.07
C ARG A 218 21.90 -51.80 1.83
N SER A 219 22.26 -52.84 1.07
CA SER A 219 21.43 -53.39 -0.02
C SER A 219 20.08 -53.79 0.55
N THR A 220 19.06 -53.51 -0.25
CA THR A 220 17.64 -53.38 0.05
C THR A 220 16.90 -54.71 0.27
N THR A 221 17.50 -55.72 0.89
CA THR A 221 16.89 -57.07 0.91
C THR A 221 16.90 -57.83 2.25
N GLU A 222 17.55 -57.37 3.32
CA GLU A 222 17.61 -58.14 4.58
C GLU A 222 16.95 -57.47 5.80
N GLU A 223 16.56 -56.19 5.74
CA GLU A 223 15.94 -55.49 6.89
C GLU A 223 14.40 -55.62 6.97
N LEU A 224 13.77 -56.28 5.99
CA LEU A 224 12.35 -56.65 6.06
C LEU A 224 12.10 -57.97 6.83
N ALA A 225 13.15 -58.69 7.23
CA ALA A 225 13.04 -60.01 7.86
C ALA A 225 13.36 -60.05 9.36
N GLU A 226 13.93 -58.99 9.96
CA GLU A 226 14.43 -59.03 11.34
C GLU A 226 13.69 -58.08 12.32
N LEU A 227 12.47 -57.65 11.97
CA LEU A 227 11.60 -56.81 12.80
C LEU A 227 10.42 -57.58 13.43
N LEU A 228 10.45 -58.92 13.40
CA LEU A 228 9.38 -59.79 13.91
C LEU A 228 9.76 -60.58 15.18
N ILE A 229 10.51 -59.98 16.12
CA ILE A 229 10.58 -60.49 17.49
C ILE A 229 10.39 -59.36 18.50
N GLU A 230 9.29 -59.51 19.25
CA GLU A 230 8.63 -58.76 20.34
C GLU A 230 9.44 -57.84 21.32
N PRO A 231 8.73 -56.96 22.07
CA PRO A 231 9.08 -55.56 22.26
C PRO A 231 10.01 -55.32 23.46
N ARG A 232 11.18 -54.73 23.20
CA ARG A 232 11.92 -54.02 24.27
C ARG A 232 11.37 -52.61 24.43
N ASN A 233 10.46 -52.50 25.39
CA ASN A 233 9.96 -51.32 26.10
C ASN A 233 10.50 -49.94 25.58
N PRO A 234 9.70 -49.17 24.81
CA PRO A 234 10.14 -47.96 24.12
C PRO A 234 10.30 -46.72 25.02
N PHE A 235 10.04 -46.82 26.34
CA PHE A 235 9.98 -45.65 27.22
C PHE A 235 11.29 -45.32 27.95
N LYS A 236 12.39 -46.07 27.73
CA LYS A 236 13.59 -45.94 28.57
C LYS A 236 14.53 -44.78 28.23
N GLY A 237 14.11 -43.84 27.37
CA GLY A 237 14.95 -42.69 26.99
C GLY A 237 14.23 -41.44 26.48
N LEU A 238 12.90 -41.36 26.60
CA LEU A 238 12.18 -40.15 26.18
C LEU A 238 12.02 -39.19 27.36
N ASN A 239 12.59 -37.98 27.20
CA ASN A 239 12.22 -36.82 28.01
C ASN A 239 10.70 -36.65 28.04
N ALA A 240 10.15 -36.16 29.15
CA ALA A 240 8.71 -36.08 29.41
C ALA A 240 7.84 -35.36 28.36
N ASP A 241 8.42 -34.63 27.40
CA ASP A 241 7.72 -33.70 26.50
C ASP A 241 6.84 -34.38 25.42
N TRP A 242 7.25 -35.51 24.83
CA TRP A 242 6.44 -36.21 23.79
C TRP A 242 5.15 -36.84 24.32
N LEU A 243 5.14 -37.21 25.61
CA LEU A 243 3.95 -37.71 26.30
C LEU A 243 2.94 -36.58 26.52
N HIS A 244 3.39 -35.32 26.56
CA HIS A 244 2.52 -34.15 26.61
C HIS A 244 1.93 -33.84 25.23
N GLU A 245 2.74 -33.82 24.16
CA GLU A 245 2.25 -33.57 22.79
C GLU A 245 1.19 -34.59 22.34
N GLY A 246 1.43 -35.90 22.53
CA GLY A 246 0.44 -36.92 22.18
C GLY A 246 -0.82 -36.87 23.06
N ARG A 247 -0.70 -36.44 24.32
CA ARG A 247 -1.87 -36.26 25.21
C ARG A 247 -2.72 -35.06 24.81
N ASP A 248 -2.09 -33.96 24.41
CA ASP A 248 -2.79 -32.76 24.00
C ASP A 248 -3.52 -32.98 22.67
N GLU A 249 -2.91 -33.72 21.72
CA GLU A 249 -3.57 -34.13 20.48
C GLU A 249 -4.76 -35.07 20.71
N VAL A 250 -4.61 -36.09 21.57
CA VAL A 250 -5.70 -37.01 21.92
C VAL A 250 -6.82 -36.27 22.67
N ARG A 251 -6.48 -35.32 23.53
CA ARG A 251 -7.45 -34.48 24.24
C ARG A 251 -8.24 -33.60 23.27
N LEU A 252 -7.55 -32.99 22.31
CA LEU A 252 -8.15 -32.11 21.33
C LEU A 252 -9.06 -32.89 20.36
N GLN A 253 -8.65 -34.09 19.96
CA GLN A 253 -9.49 -35.02 19.20
C GLN A 253 -10.75 -35.41 19.98
N LYS A 254 -10.61 -35.78 21.26
CA LYS A 254 -11.76 -36.16 22.11
C LYS A 254 -12.74 -34.99 22.28
N MET A 255 -12.22 -33.79 22.56
CA MET A 255 -13.02 -32.57 22.67
C MET A 255 -13.77 -32.27 21.37
N LEU A 256 -13.08 -32.34 20.23
CA LEU A 256 -13.69 -32.14 18.92
C LEU A 256 -14.81 -33.15 18.66
N SER A 257 -14.57 -34.44 18.90
CA SER A 257 -15.56 -35.50 18.75
C SER A 257 -16.80 -35.30 19.64
N GLU A 258 -16.62 -34.86 20.89
CA GLU A 258 -17.71 -34.52 21.82
C GLU A 258 -18.53 -33.33 21.31
N ASP A 259 -17.86 -32.24 20.89
CA ASP A 259 -18.53 -31.04 20.37
C ASP A 259 -19.25 -31.28 19.04
N VAL A 260 -18.70 -32.13 18.16
CA VAL A 260 -19.35 -32.57 16.92
C VAL A 260 -20.63 -33.33 17.23
N THR A 261 -20.58 -34.23 18.21
CA THR A 261 -21.75 -35.01 18.65
C THR A 261 -22.85 -34.10 19.20
N GLU A 262 -22.49 -33.12 20.02
CA GLU A 262 -23.44 -32.15 20.57
C GLU A 262 -23.99 -31.19 19.50
N TRP A 263 -23.17 -30.80 18.53
CA TRP A 263 -23.61 -29.99 17.38
C TRP A 263 -24.63 -30.72 16.52
N GLU A 264 -24.41 -32.01 16.24
CA GLU A 264 -25.37 -32.84 15.51
C GLU A 264 -26.68 -33.03 16.31
N ARG A 265 -26.59 -33.30 17.61
CA ARG A 265 -27.75 -33.45 18.50
C ARG A 265 -28.65 -32.23 18.52
N ARG A 266 -28.07 -31.03 18.43
CA ARG A 266 -28.80 -29.74 18.39
C ARG A 266 -29.22 -29.31 16.98
N GLY A 267 -29.18 -30.19 15.99
CA GLY A 267 -29.61 -29.87 14.63
C GLY A 267 -28.66 -28.93 13.90
N LYS A 268 -27.35 -29.01 14.17
CA LYS A 268 -26.27 -28.27 13.50
C LYS A 268 -26.33 -26.74 13.70
N SER A 269 -26.62 -26.32 14.93
CA SER A 269 -26.73 -24.91 15.30
C SER A 269 -25.41 -24.11 15.19
N ARG A 270 -25.51 -22.79 14.92
CA ARG A 270 -24.38 -21.88 14.61
C ARG A 270 -23.60 -21.38 15.83
N ASP A 271 -24.18 -21.51 17.01
CA ASP A 271 -23.62 -21.13 18.31
C ASP A 271 -22.49 -22.06 18.77
N ARG A 272 -22.54 -23.33 18.34
CA ARG A 272 -21.54 -24.35 18.66
C ARG A 272 -20.36 -24.44 17.69
N LEU A 273 -20.45 -23.77 16.54
CA LEU A 273 -19.36 -23.75 15.57
C LEU A 273 -18.16 -22.99 16.15
N TYR A 274 -16.96 -23.58 16.00
CA TYR A 274 -15.74 -22.97 16.50
C TYR A 274 -15.42 -21.64 15.80
N ARG A 275 -14.83 -20.71 16.55
CA ARG A 275 -14.44 -19.36 16.09
C ARG A 275 -13.06 -18.98 16.62
N GLY A 276 -12.45 -17.97 16.00
CA GLY A 276 -11.20 -17.39 16.50
C GLY A 276 -10.05 -18.41 16.61
N THR A 277 -9.39 -18.41 17.77
CA THR A 277 -8.24 -19.28 18.06
C THR A 277 -8.61 -20.75 18.09
N GLN A 278 -9.78 -21.11 18.65
CA GLN A 278 -10.27 -22.48 18.75
C GLN A 278 -10.41 -23.16 17.37
N LEU A 279 -10.96 -22.45 16.38
CA LEU A 279 -11.06 -22.97 15.01
C LEU A 279 -9.67 -23.14 14.36
N LYS A 280 -8.74 -22.22 14.63
CA LYS A 280 -7.39 -22.23 14.08
C LYS A 280 -6.57 -23.41 14.61
N GLU A 281 -6.59 -23.62 15.94
CA GLU A 281 -5.91 -24.73 16.61
C GLU A 281 -6.41 -26.09 16.09
N VAL A 282 -7.72 -26.25 15.94
CA VAL A 282 -8.31 -27.51 15.47
C VAL A 282 -8.07 -27.72 13.97
N GLN A 283 -8.01 -26.64 13.16
CA GLN A 283 -7.60 -26.73 11.75
C GLN A 283 -6.13 -27.07 11.57
N GLU A 284 -5.25 -26.60 12.46
CA GLU A 284 -3.83 -26.96 12.47
C GLU A 284 -3.66 -28.43 12.89
N TRP A 285 -4.39 -28.88 13.90
CA TRP A 285 -4.46 -30.29 14.29
C TRP A 285 -4.94 -31.18 13.13
N ALA A 286 -6.00 -30.77 12.41
CA ALA A 286 -6.57 -31.50 11.28
C ALA A 286 -5.66 -31.59 10.04
N ARG A 287 -4.56 -30.82 9.98
CA ARG A 287 -3.57 -30.91 8.90
C ARG A 287 -2.54 -32.02 9.13
N SER A 288 -2.25 -32.30 10.39
CA SER A 288 -1.29 -33.33 10.81
C SER A 288 -1.98 -34.66 11.16
N ASN A 289 -3.30 -34.62 11.35
CA ASN A 289 -4.12 -35.77 11.74
C ASN A 289 -5.20 -36.08 10.68
N SER A 290 -5.76 -37.29 10.73
CA SER A 290 -6.86 -37.72 9.83
C SER A 290 -8.21 -37.65 10.56
N PRO A 291 -8.90 -36.49 10.56
CA PRO A 291 -10.22 -36.34 11.18
C PRO A 291 -11.28 -37.21 10.49
N GLY A 292 -12.29 -37.63 11.25
CA GLY A 292 -13.44 -38.37 10.72
C GLY A 292 -14.38 -37.51 9.87
N GLU A 293 -15.25 -38.14 9.08
CA GLU A 293 -16.19 -37.42 8.18
C GLU A 293 -17.07 -36.37 8.90
N ARG A 294 -17.53 -36.69 10.12
CA ARG A 294 -18.37 -35.80 10.94
C ARG A 294 -17.58 -34.57 11.42
N GLU A 295 -16.33 -34.76 11.81
CA GLU A 295 -15.42 -33.70 12.24
C GLU A 295 -15.09 -32.77 11.06
N ILE A 296 -14.87 -33.33 9.86
CA ILE A 296 -14.68 -32.56 8.62
C ILE A 296 -15.92 -31.70 8.31
N ALA A 297 -17.13 -32.26 8.44
CA ALA A 297 -18.37 -31.53 8.21
C ALA A 297 -18.55 -30.35 9.19
N PHE A 298 -18.22 -30.56 10.47
CA PHE A 298 -18.23 -29.52 11.50
C PHE A 298 -17.20 -28.41 11.24
N LEU A 299 -15.99 -28.77 10.84
CA LEU A 299 -14.94 -27.80 10.51
C LEU A 299 -15.27 -26.98 9.25
N ARG A 300 -15.85 -27.61 8.23
CA ARG A 300 -16.37 -26.90 7.04
C ARG A 300 -17.50 -25.94 7.39
N ALA A 301 -18.44 -26.37 8.24
CA ALA A 301 -19.52 -25.50 8.70
C ALA A 301 -18.98 -24.31 9.51
N SER A 302 -18.00 -24.54 10.39
CA SER A 302 -17.35 -23.51 11.20
C SER A 302 -16.58 -22.50 10.33
N ALA A 303 -15.88 -22.97 9.30
CA ALA A 303 -15.20 -22.10 8.34
C ALA A 303 -16.17 -21.29 7.47
N ALA A 304 -17.26 -21.90 6.99
CA ALA A 304 -18.27 -21.22 6.18
C ALA A 304 -19.02 -20.12 6.95
N GLN A 305 -19.24 -20.32 8.26
CA GLN A 305 -19.88 -19.33 9.11
C GLN A 305 -19.03 -18.05 9.24
N ARG A 306 -17.69 -18.14 9.23
CA ARG A 306 -16.78 -16.98 9.24
C ARG A 306 -16.92 -16.13 7.98
N LEU A 307 -16.99 -16.76 6.81
CA LEU A 307 -17.19 -16.06 5.53
C LEU A 307 -18.55 -15.36 5.50
N ARG A 308 -19.61 -16.03 5.97
CA ARG A 308 -20.95 -15.42 6.08
C ARG A 308 -20.98 -14.23 7.04
N SER A 309 -20.40 -14.36 8.24
CA SER A 309 -20.35 -13.24 9.19
C SER A 309 -19.53 -12.06 8.69
N LEU A 310 -18.43 -12.32 7.98
CA LEU A 310 -17.59 -11.28 7.39
C LEU A 310 -18.32 -10.58 6.24
N MET A 311 -19.04 -11.33 5.39
CA MET A 311 -19.87 -10.77 4.32
C MET A 311 -21.01 -9.90 4.88
N TYR A 312 -21.70 -10.34 5.95
CA TYR A 312 -22.71 -9.51 6.62
C TYR A 312 -22.12 -8.25 7.24
N ALA A 313 -20.95 -8.33 7.88
CA ALA A 313 -20.27 -7.16 8.44
C ALA A 313 -19.89 -6.15 7.35
N ILE A 314 -19.31 -6.62 6.24
CA ILE A 314 -19.00 -5.77 5.08
C ILE A 314 -20.27 -5.14 4.52
N MET A 315 -21.34 -5.91 4.34
CA MET A 315 -22.62 -5.41 3.84
C MET A 315 -23.19 -4.30 4.74
N VAL A 316 -23.14 -4.47 6.07
CA VAL A 316 -23.58 -3.43 7.02
C VAL A 316 -22.70 -2.18 6.93
N VAL A 317 -21.39 -2.32 6.83
CA VAL A 317 -20.47 -1.18 6.66
C VAL A 317 -20.75 -0.45 5.34
N LEU A 318 -20.94 -1.16 4.24
CA LEU A 318 -21.30 -0.57 2.95
C LEU A 318 -22.64 0.16 3.00
N LEU A 319 -23.62 -0.38 3.72
CA LEU A 319 -24.95 0.23 3.88
C LEU A 319 -24.89 1.49 4.77
N LEU A 320 -24.06 1.47 5.82
CA LEU A 320 -23.80 2.66 6.64
C LEU A 320 -23.06 3.75 5.84
N LEU A 321 -22.04 3.36 5.07
CA LEU A 321 -21.31 4.27 4.19
C LEU A 321 -22.25 4.91 3.16
N SER A 322 -23.10 4.12 2.48
CA SER A 322 -24.05 4.66 1.50
C SER A 322 -25.06 5.61 2.15
N MET A 323 -25.58 5.29 3.33
CA MET A 323 -26.48 6.18 4.09
C MET A 323 -25.80 7.49 4.45
N THR A 324 -24.54 7.47 4.89
CA THR A 324 -23.78 8.71 5.18
C THR A 324 -23.48 9.52 3.93
N SER A 325 -23.20 8.88 2.79
CA SER A 325 -23.00 9.57 1.50
C SER A 325 -24.27 10.22 0.99
N VAL A 326 -25.42 9.56 1.12
CA VAL A 326 -26.73 10.14 0.73
C VAL A 326 -27.11 11.29 1.66
N ALA A 327 -26.91 11.16 2.98
CA ALA A 327 -27.15 12.23 3.93
C ALA A 327 -26.22 13.44 3.70
N GLY A 328 -24.93 13.20 3.42
CA GLY A 328 -23.98 14.25 3.07
C GLY A 328 -24.32 14.95 1.75
N TRP A 329 -24.74 14.19 0.74
CA TRP A 329 -25.20 14.75 -0.53
C TRP A 329 -26.45 15.63 -0.34
N PHE A 330 -27.42 15.18 0.46
CA PHE A 330 -28.64 15.92 0.77
C PHE A 330 -28.37 17.20 1.57
N LEU A 331 -27.40 17.19 2.49
CA LEU A 331 -26.95 18.38 3.23
C LEU A 331 -26.20 19.37 2.32
N LEU A 332 -25.42 18.89 1.36
CA LEU A 332 -24.69 19.73 0.40
C LEU A 332 -25.58 20.29 -0.71
N HIS A 333 -26.70 19.62 -1.04
CA HIS A 333 -27.58 19.97 -2.15
C HIS A 333 -28.97 20.41 -1.69
N GLN A 334 -29.13 20.93 -0.47
CA GLN A 334 -30.37 21.66 -0.18
C GLN A 334 -30.49 22.83 -1.16
N PRO A 335 -31.55 22.91 -1.99
CA PRO A 335 -31.81 24.09 -2.78
C PRO A 335 -32.07 25.21 -1.78
N GLN A 336 -31.08 26.08 -1.59
CA GLN A 336 -31.31 27.30 -0.84
C GLN A 336 -32.32 28.10 -1.66
N SER A 337 -33.53 28.21 -1.12
CA SER A 337 -34.57 29.11 -1.60
C SER A 337 -34.13 30.56 -1.32
N THR A 338 -33.03 31.00 -1.93
CA THR A 338 -32.73 32.41 -2.07
C THR A 338 -33.65 32.92 -3.15
N GLU A 339 -34.60 33.78 -2.77
CA GLU A 339 -35.30 34.57 -3.78
C GLU A 339 -34.23 35.26 -4.64
N PRO A 340 -34.17 35.01 -5.97
CA PRO A 340 -33.09 35.51 -6.81
C PRO A 340 -33.07 37.05 -6.93
N THR A 341 -34.08 37.70 -6.34
CA THR A 341 -34.29 39.15 -6.32
C THR A 341 -34.02 39.79 -4.97
N LEU A 342 -33.53 39.06 -3.96
CA LEU A 342 -33.24 39.60 -2.62
C LEU A 342 -31.77 39.40 -2.22
N VAL A 343 -31.06 40.51 -2.06
CA VAL A 343 -29.68 40.53 -1.56
C VAL A 343 -29.68 40.55 -0.04
N THR A 344 -29.04 39.58 0.60
CA THR A 344 -29.04 39.39 2.06
C THR A 344 -27.66 39.56 2.69
N THR A 345 -26.60 39.62 1.89
CA THR A 345 -25.21 39.72 2.37
C THR A 345 -24.41 40.80 1.63
N LEU A 346 -23.31 41.26 2.25
CA LEU A 346 -22.34 42.19 1.68
C LEU A 346 -21.19 41.49 0.93
N HIS A 347 -21.13 40.16 0.98
CA HIS A 347 -20.14 39.40 0.21
C HIS A 347 -20.32 39.64 -1.29
N ASP A 348 -19.23 39.66 -2.05
CA ASP A 348 -19.27 39.81 -3.51
C ASP A 348 -19.91 38.58 -4.18
N GLY A 349 -19.39 37.39 -3.83
CA GLY A 349 -19.87 36.10 -4.33
C GLY A 349 -20.71 35.31 -3.32
N GLY A 350 -21.30 34.23 -3.83
CA GLY A 350 -22.05 33.24 -3.05
C GLY A 350 -23.55 33.53 -2.89
N PRO A 351 -24.30 32.59 -2.28
CA PRO A 351 -25.75 32.73 -2.10
C PRO A 351 -26.15 34.01 -1.36
N GLY A 352 -27.15 34.71 -1.89
CA GLY A 352 -27.67 35.96 -1.33
C GLY A 352 -26.83 37.21 -1.63
N SER A 353 -25.76 37.12 -2.42
CA SER A 353 -24.98 38.29 -2.86
C SER A 353 -25.67 39.08 -3.98
N LEU A 354 -25.22 40.32 -4.20
CA LEU A 354 -25.67 41.14 -5.33
C LEU A 354 -25.33 40.47 -6.67
N ARG A 355 -24.12 39.91 -6.81
CA ARG A 355 -23.68 39.21 -8.02
C ARG A 355 -24.56 38.00 -8.31
N SER A 356 -24.80 37.15 -7.30
CA SER A 356 -25.69 36.00 -7.43
C SER A 356 -27.11 36.42 -7.82
N SER A 357 -27.61 37.53 -7.26
CA SER A 357 -28.92 38.06 -7.63
C SER A 357 -28.97 38.55 -9.08
N ILE A 358 -27.93 39.25 -9.56
CA ILE A 358 -27.86 39.72 -10.96
C ILE A 358 -27.83 38.55 -11.95
N GLU A 359 -27.10 37.47 -11.62
CA GLU A 359 -26.98 36.28 -12.48
C GLU A 359 -28.29 35.48 -12.57
N ASN A 360 -29.01 35.36 -11.46
CA ASN A 360 -30.16 34.47 -11.34
C ASN A 360 -31.52 35.18 -11.47
N ALA A 361 -31.56 36.51 -11.35
CA ALA A 361 -32.78 37.28 -11.49
C ALA A 361 -33.38 37.17 -12.91
N PRO A 362 -34.70 36.96 -13.03
CA PRO A 362 -35.40 37.02 -14.31
C PRO A 362 -35.23 38.40 -14.97
N PRO A 363 -35.09 38.49 -16.31
CA PRO A 363 -35.03 39.77 -17.01
C PRO A 363 -36.23 40.67 -16.68
N GLY A 364 -35.98 41.95 -16.42
CA GLY A 364 -36.96 42.96 -16.06
C GLY A 364 -37.35 43.01 -14.58
N SER A 365 -36.89 42.04 -13.77
CA SER A 365 -37.21 41.99 -12.34
C SER A 365 -36.48 43.08 -11.53
N THR A 366 -36.95 43.28 -10.30
CA THR A 366 -36.37 44.25 -9.36
C THR A 366 -35.61 43.52 -8.27
N ILE A 367 -34.30 43.73 -8.21
CA ILE A 367 -33.44 43.28 -7.12
C ILE A 367 -33.52 44.29 -5.97
N ALA A 368 -33.85 43.82 -4.78
CA ALA A 368 -33.91 44.60 -3.55
C ALA A 368 -32.91 44.07 -2.52
N PHE A 369 -32.68 44.84 -1.46
CA PHE A 369 -31.79 44.46 -0.36
C PHE A 369 -32.60 44.17 0.90
N ALA A 370 -32.14 43.20 1.69
CA ALA A 370 -32.75 42.84 2.95
C ALA A 370 -32.81 44.05 3.91
N PRO A 371 -33.89 44.20 4.71
CA PRO A 371 -34.02 45.30 5.65
C PRO A 371 -32.81 45.39 6.59
N GLY A 372 -32.22 46.59 6.70
CA GLY A 372 -31.09 46.86 7.61
C GLY A 372 -29.70 46.54 7.06
N LEU A 373 -29.59 45.90 5.88
CA LEU A 373 -28.32 45.67 5.19
C LEU A 373 -27.68 47.00 4.80
N ARG A 374 -26.46 47.25 5.31
CA ARG A 374 -25.74 48.52 5.18
C ARG A 374 -24.24 48.27 5.16
N GLY A 375 -23.47 49.15 4.54
CA GLY A 375 -22.01 49.03 4.46
C GLY A 375 -21.49 49.09 3.03
N VAL A 376 -20.42 48.35 2.74
CA VAL A 376 -19.76 48.33 1.43
C VAL A 376 -19.74 46.91 0.89
N ILE A 377 -20.26 46.72 -0.31
CA ILE A 377 -20.02 45.51 -1.12
C ILE A 377 -18.69 45.73 -1.83
N MET A 378 -17.66 45.03 -1.38
CA MET A 378 -16.32 45.11 -1.95
C MET A 378 -16.18 44.09 -3.08
N LEU A 379 -15.93 44.53 -4.31
CA LEU A 379 -15.68 43.63 -5.43
C LEU A 379 -14.34 42.91 -5.25
N THR A 380 -14.38 41.58 -5.18
CA THR A 380 -13.22 40.69 -5.02
C THR A 380 -13.12 39.64 -6.12
N ASP A 381 -14.23 39.33 -6.79
CA ASP A 381 -14.41 38.15 -7.64
C ASP A 381 -14.55 38.53 -9.13
N GLY A 382 -14.05 39.71 -9.52
CA GLY A 382 -14.12 40.21 -10.89
C GLY A 382 -15.07 41.38 -11.09
N ASP A 383 -15.21 41.81 -12.33
CA ASP A 383 -16.11 42.90 -12.72
C ASP A 383 -17.57 42.54 -12.44
N LEU A 384 -18.34 43.51 -11.97
CA LEU A 384 -19.78 43.35 -11.77
C LEU A 384 -20.50 43.62 -13.09
N GLN A 385 -20.89 42.56 -13.79
CA GLN A 385 -21.43 42.65 -15.14
C GLN A 385 -22.97 42.64 -15.17
N PHE A 386 -23.54 43.61 -15.87
CA PHE A 386 -24.95 43.71 -16.20
C PHE A 386 -25.18 43.42 -17.68
N VAL A 387 -25.67 42.22 -17.97
CA VAL A 387 -25.88 41.72 -19.35
C VAL A 387 -27.35 41.58 -19.76
N ARG A 388 -28.28 41.91 -18.86
CA ARG A 388 -29.73 41.76 -19.07
C ARG A 388 -30.48 42.91 -18.40
N ASN A 389 -31.73 43.14 -18.81
CA ASN A 389 -32.53 44.23 -18.24
C ASN A 389 -32.88 43.94 -16.78
N LEU A 390 -32.61 44.88 -15.87
CA LEU A 390 -32.89 44.72 -14.43
C LEU A 390 -33.16 46.09 -13.78
N LYS A 391 -33.86 46.05 -12.64
CA LYS A 391 -33.99 47.20 -11.74
C LYS A 391 -33.33 46.86 -10.41
N ILE A 392 -32.60 47.80 -9.82
CA ILE A 392 -31.96 47.63 -8.51
C ILE A 392 -32.47 48.72 -7.58
N LYS A 393 -33.10 48.32 -6.49
CA LYS A 393 -33.60 49.23 -5.45
C LYS A 393 -32.75 49.11 -4.19
N GLY A 394 -31.74 49.96 -4.10
CA GLY A 394 -30.88 50.09 -2.93
C GLY A 394 -31.58 50.69 -1.71
N PRO A 395 -31.03 50.47 -0.50
CA PRO A 395 -31.59 51.00 0.75
C PRO A 395 -31.34 52.51 0.96
N GLY A 396 -30.56 53.15 0.08
CA GLY A 396 -30.19 54.57 0.13
C GLY A 396 -28.69 54.76 -0.14
N ALA A 397 -28.30 55.79 -0.89
CA ALA A 397 -26.91 56.01 -1.29
C ALA A 397 -25.95 56.21 -0.09
N ASN A 398 -26.45 56.72 1.04
CA ASN A 398 -25.68 56.86 2.28
C ASN A 398 -25.66 55.57 3.14
N VAL A 399 -26.38 54.52 2.74
CA VAL A 399 -26.56 53.28 3.50
C VAL A 399 -25.73 52.15 2.93
N LEU A 400 -25.71 52.01 1.61
CA LEU A 400 -25.02 50.91 0.93
C LEU A 400 -24.20 51.42 -0.25
N ALA A 401 -22.93 51.03 -0.28
CA ALA A 401 -21.99 51.36 -1.34
C ALA A 401 -21.43 50.11 -2.02
N ILE A 402 -21.01 50.28 -3.27
CA ILE A 402 -20.23 49.33 -4.05
C ILE A 402 -18.86 49.97 -4.30
N SER A 403 -17.80 49.22 -3.99
CA SER A 403 -16.41 49.68 -4.11
C SER A 403 -15.52 48.56 -4.65
N SER A 404 -14.37 48.93 -5.18
CA SER A 404 -13.38 47.99 -5.71
C SER A 404 -11.96 48.35 -5.27
N GLY A 405 -11.32 47.42 -4.56
CA GLY A 405 -9.91 47.55 -4.14
C GLY A 405 -8.91 46.94 -5.14
N ARG A 406 -9.39 46.29 -6.20
CA ARG A 406 -8.59 45.47 -7.13
C ARG A 406 -8.76 45.87 -8.61
N SER A 407 -9.16 47.12 -8.86
CA SER A 407 -9.41 47.67 -10.20
C SER A 407 -10.55 47.01 -10.99
N TYR A 408 -11.42 46.23 -10.34
CA TYR A 408 -12.66 45.75 -10.94
C TYR A 408 -13.65 46.89 -11.17
N ILE A 409 -14.44 46.76 -12.22
CA ILE A 409 -15.43 47.76 -12.64
C ILE A 409 -16.86 47.24 -12.52
N VAL A 410 -17.81 48.18 -12.58
CA VAL A 410 -19.22 47.91 -12.82
C VAL A 410 -19.49 48.15 -14.30
N HIS A 411 -19.82 47.09 -15.03
CA HIS A 411 -19.98 47.13 -16.48
C HIS A 411 -21.42 46.87 -16.90
N VAL A 412 -22.01 47.79 -17.67
CA VAL A 412 -23.32 47.63 -18.31
C VAL A 412 -23.12 47.39 -19.80
N ALA A 413 -23.43 46.17 -20.25
CA ALA A 413 -23.23 45.77 -21.63
C ALA A 413 -24.21 46.48 -22.59
N HIS A 414 -23.82 46.59 -23.87
CA HIS A 414 -24.59 47.21 -24.94
C HIS A 414 -26.08 46.81 -25.04
N SER A 415 -26.41 45.55 -24.74
CA SER A 415 -27.78 45.01 -24.84
C SER A 415 -28.61 45.19 -23.56
N ALA A 416 -28.04 45.73 -22.48
CA ALA A 416 -28.67 45.79 -21.17
C ALA A 416 -29.30 47.17 -20.90
N SER A 417 -30.49 47.17 -20.29
CA SER A 417 -31.14 48.35 -19.73
C SER A 417 -31.31 48.19 -18.22
N ILE A 418 -30.57 48.99 -17.45
CA ILE A 418 -30.50 48.91 -16.00
C ILE A 418 -31.01 50.21 -15.38
N SER A 419 -31.87 50.08 -14.37
CA SER A 419 -32.25 51.21 -13.51
C SER A 419 -31.80 50.94 -12.09
N ILE A 420 -30.89 51.76 -11.56
CA ILE A 420 -30.37 51.65 -10.19
C ILE A 420 -30.86 52.85 -9.40
N SER A 421 -31.39 52.59 -8.20
CA SER A 421 -31.79 53.63 -7.28
C SER A 421 -31.16 53.45 -5.90
N GLY A 422 -30.75 54.52 -5.25
CA GLY A 422 -30.40 54.50 -3.83
C GLY A 422 -29.16 53.66 -3.49
N LEU A 423 -28.13 53.68 -4.33
CA LEU A 423 -26.82 53.06 -4.08
C LEU A 423 -25.69 54.07 -4.29
N SER A 424 -24.56 53.83 -3.62
CA SER A 424 -23.33 54.56 -3.87
C SER A 424 -22.30 53.72 -4.63
N PHE A 425 -21.55 54.33 -5.53
CA PHE A 425 -20.38 53.76 -6.22
C PHE A 425 -19.18 54.61 -5.87
N LYS A 426 -18.27 54.09 -5.04
CA LYS A 426 -17.26 54.97 -4.43
C LYS A 426 -15.93 54.31 -4.12
N ASP A 427 -14.95 55.16 -3.87
CA ASP A 427 -13.64 54.82 -3.29
C ASP A 427 -12.90 53.72 -4.10
N SER A 428 -13.13 53.67 -5.41
CA SER A 428 -12.52 52.70 -6.32
C SER A 428 -11.35 53.30 -7.09
N VAL A 429 -10.25 52.55 -7.24
CA VAL A 429 -9.07 52.99 -7.99
C VAL A 429 -8.83 52.05 -9.17
N ILE A 430 -8.92 52.59 -10.38
CA ILE A 430 -8.56 51.90 -11.62
C ILE A 430 -7.09 52.15 -11.93
N LYS A 431 -6.29 51.10 -11.85
CA LYS A 431 -4.83 51.14 -12.05
C LYS A 431 -4.46 51.12 -13.54
N GLU A 432 -3.23 51.54 -13.85
CA GLU A 432 -2.66 51.53 -15.19
C GLU A 432 -2.67 50.12 -15.82
N GLY A 433 -2.83 50.07 -17.15
CA GLY A 433 -2.83 48.82 -17.93
C GLY A 433 -4.19 48.14 -18.13
N ILE A 434 -5.27 48.69 -17.56
CA ILE A 434 -6.65 48.24 -17.82
C ILE A 434 -7.30 49.15 -18.86
N LEU A 435 -8.02 48.57 -19.83
CA LEU A 435 -8.68 49.31 -20.91
C LEU A 435 -9.79 50.26 -20.43
N SER A 436 -10.39 49.95 -19.27
CA SER A 436 -11.45 50.76 -18.66
C SER A 436 -10.90 52.01 -18.00
N GLN A 437 -11.56 53.15 -18.21
CA GLN A 437 -11.11 54.46 -17.73
C GLN A 437 -11.93 54.98 -16.54
N SER A 438 -12.90 54.20 -16.04
CA SER A 438 -13.80 54.60 -14.97
C SER A 438 -14.33 53.38 -14.21
N PHE A 439 -14.78 53.59 -12.97
CA PHE A 439 -15.33 52.53 -12.13
C PHE A 439 -16.69 52.03 -12.63
N VAL A 440 -17.52 52.93 -13.16
CA VAL A 440 -18.76 52.55 -13.85
C VAL A 440 -18.58 52.74 -15.35
N THR A 441 -18.77 51.69 -16.13
CA THR A 441 -18.68 51.70 -17.59
C THR A 441 -20.03 51.32 -18.15
N ASN A 442 -20.65 52.23 -18.91
CA ASN A 442 -21.94 52.01 -19.54
C ASN A 442 -21.83 52.00 -21.07
N GLU A 443 -22.13 50.86 -21.69
CA GLU A 443 -22.29 50.71 -23.14
C GLU A 443 -23.77 50.53 -23.54
N GLY A 444 -24.65 50.26 -22.57
CA GLY A 444 -26.10 50.06 -22.76
C GLY A 444 -26.94 51.25 -22.31
N VAL A 445 -28.07 50.99 -21.66
CA VAL A 445 -28.94 52.03 -21.07
C VAL A 445 -28.85 51.98 -19.54
N LEU A 446 -28.31 53.03 -18.92
CA LEU A 446 -28.15 53.14 -17.48
C LEU A 446 -28.93 54.33 -16.92
N ASN A 447 -29.89 54.06 -16.03
CA ASN A 447 -30.63 55.08 -15.29
C ASN A 447 -30.21 55.03 -13.82
N LEU A 448 -29.60 56.10 -13.31
CA LEU A 448 -29.22 56.24 -11.89
C LEU A 448 -30.10 57.28 -11.21
N SER A 449 -30.81 56.85 -10.16
CA SER A 449 -31.72 57.71 -9.39
C SER A 449 -31.36 57.75 -7.92
N SER A 450 -31.19 58.93 -7.33
CA SER A 450 -30.80 59.04 -5.91
C SER A 450 -29.55 58.23 -5.57
N CYS A 451 -28.60 58.16 -6.51
CA CYS A 451 -27.33 57.46 -6.35
C CYS A 451 -26.19 58.46 -6.07
N ALA A 452 -25.08 57.97 -5.54
CA ALA A 452 -23.87 58.76 -5.35
C ALA A 452 -22.68 58.10 -6.06
N ILE A 453 -21.93 58.86 -6.85
CA ILE A 453 -20.71 58.43 -7.51
C ILE A 453 -19.60 59.37 -7.07
N PHE A 454 -18.70 58.90 -6.21
CA PHE A 454 -17.70 59.77 -5.62
C PHE A 454 -16.39 59.08 -5.24
N HIS A 455 -15.27 59.81 -5.29
CA HIS A 455 -13.93 59.32 -4.96
C HIS A 455 -13.50 58.09 -5.77
N ASN A 456 -13.97 57.96 -7.01
CA ASN A 456 -13.46 56.96 -7.93
C ASN A 456 -12.36 57.59 -8.79
N HIS A 457 -11.19 56.98 -8.87
CA HIS A 457 -10.04 57.54 -9.57
C HIS A 457 -9.51 56.59 -10.63
N SER A 458 -9.04 57.13 -11.75
CA SER A 458 -8.35 56.37 -12.80
C SER A 458 -6.94 56.91 -13.00
N ALA A 459 -5.95 56.03 -12.89
CA ALA A 459 -4.53 56.38 -13.11
C ALA A 459 -4.24 56.76 -14.57
N ASN A 460 -5.10 56.37 -15.52
CA ASN A 460 -4.94 56.64 -16.96
C ASN A 460 -5.46 58.03 -17.40
N GLY A 461 -5.75 58.94 -16.46
CA GLY A 461 -6.23 60.30 -16.77
C GLY A 461 -7.70 60.41 -17.20
N GLY A 462 -8.47 59.32 -17.12
CA GLY A 462 -9.93 59.35 -17.27
C GLY A 462 -10.62 59.83 -15.99
N GLY A 463 -11.81 60.43 -16.11
CA GLY A 463 -12.56 61.04 -15.00
C GLY A 463 -13.11 60.09 -13.91
N GLY A 464 -12.57 58.87 -13.81
CA GLY A 464 -12.64 57.94 -12.66
C GLY A 464 -14.00 57.35 -12.31
N GLY A 465 -15.07 58.13 -12.37
CA GLY A 465 -16.41 57.80 -11.93
C GLY A 465 -17.21 57.01 -12.96
N ILE A 466 -17.55 57.65 -14.08
CA ILE A 466 -18.42 57.05 -15.11
C ILE A 466 -17.84 57.28 -16.49
N PHE A 467 -17.64 56.18 -17.23
CA PHE A 467 -17.45 56.17 -18.66
C PHE A 467 -18.77 55.75 -19.32
N ASN A 468 -19.23 56.51 -20.32
CA ASN A 468 -20.49 56.24 -21.00
C ASN A 468 -20.31 56.27 -22.52
N ASP A 469 -20.52 55.12 -23.15
CA ASP A 469 -20.63 54.90 -24.61
C ASP A 469 -22.06 54.48 -25.04
N GLY A 470 -23.00 54.49 -24.08
CA GLY A 470 -24.43 54.23 -24.30
C GLY A 470 -25.34 55.41 -23.92
N ILE A 471 -26.51 55.11 -23.35
CA ILE A 471 -27.46 56.12 -22.83
C ILE A 471 -27.36 56.15 -21.30
N LEU A 472 -27.02 57.31 -20.75
CA LEU A 472 -26.99 57.55 -19.30
C LEU A 472 -28.03 58.60 -18.90
N THR A 473 -28.89 58.25 -17.94
CA THR A 473 -29.80 59.20 -17.28
C THR A 473 -29.43 59.31 -15.80
N LEU A 474 -29.15 60.52 -15.33
CA LEU A 474 -28.93 60.82 -13.91
C LEU A 474 -30.09 61.64 -13.37
N THR A 475 -30.79 61.14 -12.36
CA THR A 475 -31.90 61.86 -11.70
C THR A 475 -31.63 61.94 -10.20
N SER A 476 -31.60 63.16 -9.64
CA SER A 476 -31.37 63.36 -8.20
C SER A 476 -30.13 62.63 -7.66
N SER A 477 -29.11 62.43 -8.51
CA SER A 477 -27.88 61.71 -8.18
C SER A 477 -26.71 62.68 -8.05
N THR A 478 -25.73 62.33 -7.24
CA THR A 478 -24.51 63.13 -7.03
C THR A 478 -23.34 62.49 -7.75
N VAL A 479 -22.62 63.26 -8.57
CA VAL A 479 -21.33 62.86 -9.16
C VAL A 479 -20.31 63.92 -8.75
N SER A 480 -19.33 63.54 -7.93
CA SER A 480 -18.40 64.51 -7.35
C SER A 480 -17.08 63.87 -6.95
N TYR A 481 -15.97 64.61 -7.04
CA TYR A 481 -14.64 64.16 -6.59
C TYR A 481 -14.18 62.84 -7.24
N ASN A 482 -14.39 62.67 -8.56
CA ASN A 482 -13.90 61.52 -9.33
C ASN A 482 -12.83 61.96 -10.33
#